data_AF-A0A952HUW8-F1
#
_entry.id   AF-A0A952HUW8-F1
#
_cell.length_a   1.000
_cell.length_b   1.000
_cell.length_c   1.000
_cell.angle_alpha   90.00
_cell.angle_beta   90.00
_cell.angle_gamma   90.00
#
_symmetry.space_group_name_H-M   'P 1'
#
loop_
_entity.id
_entity.type
_entity.pdbx_description
1 polymer ?
#
loop_
_entity_poly.entity_id
_entity_poly.type
_entity_poly.pdbx_seq_one_letter_code
_entity_poly.pdbx_strand_id
1 'polypeptide(L)'
;MKALDEDWENHSYNDWFVMFNIYAVKCLYVENQKELEEIKREFHEKSRRHPEYNYKNAEYLLNKAIKYQYKGLKLPGCKFINKSLNPKYLEACKSCPYRKVDKDGNIYGHYLFSYLSSDNLEDEDITVEGWVLREDGWYLYNPENGSYIRVLPYFKIRAYYLVGETEEEYVEIVDKRDRSYIKKIDRKRDTYKPSVDLVKGFGAINPDRINDARRFLAHYIEKVKEKRGVRIDFVGYKNIGNDWDIVVGGNGRYSRKEISFIFYGKEMENSDWYVPEVKGREDFFKAVHRTLFNLDDAPLHLTIAHFLSWVGREFIKERSLIGNINPILILVGDTGTGKSIRVKIATALYGSPNLFSFTNITQAGFNNNFSLIKTPFGIDEVIMKTANDERKLSELVYNITNIQGKMTFNTTYNPIDVSIALTGETENLLIDKAFSNFRG
;
A
#
# COMPACT_ATOMS: atom_id res chain seq x y z
N MET A 1 13.47 -22.79 -0.06
CA MET A 1 13.65 -23.02 1.38
C MET A 1 13.03 -24.33 1.86
N LYS A 2 11.76 -24.66 1.57
CA LYS A 2 11.23 -26.03 1.84
C LYS A 2 12.13 -27.14 1.28
N ALA A 3 12.58 -26.97 0.03
CA ALA A 3 13.57 -27.86 -0.58
C ALA A 3 14.94 -27.95 0.13
N LEU A 4 15.36 -26.90 0.85
CA LEU A 4 16.55 -26.98 1.72
C LEU A 4 16.18 -27.72 3.01
N ASP A 5 15.05 -27.39 3.61
CA ASP A 5 14.60 -27.98 4.87
C ASP A 5 14.26 -29.48 4.78
N GLU A 6 14.03 -29.99 3.59
CA GLU A 6 13.80 -31.40 3.30
C GLU A 6 15.08 -32.19 2.98
N ASP A 7 16.23 -31.52 2.78
CA ASP A 7 17.44 -32.12 2.18
C ASP A 7 18.73 -31.85 2.99
N TRP A 8 18.63 -31.97 4.33
CA TRP A 8 19.71 -31.63 5.27
C TRP A 8 20.97 -32.48 5.12
N GLU A 9 20.83 -33.72 4.68
CA GLU A 9 21.93 -34.64 4.41
C GLU A 9 22.89 -34.16 3.31
N ASN A 10 22.43 -33.31 2.40
CA ASN A 10 23.19 -32.87 1.23
C ASN A 10 23.56 -31.38 1.25
N HIS A 11 23.42 -30.72 2.39
CA HIS A 11 23.74 -29.30 2.53
C HIS A 11 25.24 -29.02 2.44
N SER A 12 25.63 -28.07 1.62
CA SER A 12 26.93 -27.41 1.75
C SER A 12 26.97 -26.49 2.98
N TYR A 13 28.16 -26.00 3.34
CA TYR A 13 28.30 -24.98 4.38
C TYR A 13 27.41 -23.74 4.14
N ASN A 14 27.25 -23.32 2.89
CA ASN A 14 26.40 -22.17 2.55
C ASN A 14 24.91 -22.47 2.71
N ASP A 15 24.49 -23.71 2.42
CA ASP A 15 23.13 -24.18 2.65
C ASP A 15 22.84 -24.19 4.16
N TRP A 16 23.77 -24.74 4.96
CA TRP A 16 23.74 -24.68 6.43
C TRP A 16 23.72 -23.24 6.96
N PHE A 17 24.51 -22.34 6.38
CA PHE A 17 24.53 -20.92 6.74
C PHE A 17 23.17 -20.26 6.61
N VAL A 18 22.44 -20.58 5.54
CA VAL A 18 21.08 -20.09 5.37
C VAL A 18 20.14 -20.71 6.41
N MET A 19 20.23 -22.02 6.63
CA MET A 19 19.34 -22.72 7.57
C MET A 19 19.54 -22.29 9.03
N PHE A 20 20.76 -22.21 9.56
CA PHE A 20 20.93 -21.79 10.96
C PHE A 20 20.58 -20.32 11.20
N ASN A 21 20.71 -19.44 10.19
CA ASN A 21 20.23 -18.06 10.31
C ASN A 21 18.69 -17.99 10.34
N ILE A 22 18.02 -18.92 9.65
CA ILE A 22 16.56 -19.03 9.66
C ILE A 22 16.05 -19.52 11.01
N TYR A 23 16.63 -20.61 11.51
CA TYR A 23 16.30 -21.14 12.83
C TYR A 23 16.63 -20.12 13.94
N ALA A 24 17.71 -19.35 13.80
CA ALA A 24 18.01 -18.27 14.73
C ALA A 24 16.91 -17.21 14.78
N VAL A 25 16.29 -16.86 13.65
CA VAL A 25 15.14 -15.94 13.65
C VAL A 25 13.89 -16.61 14.19
N LYS A 26 13.60 -17.87 13.84
CA LYS A 26 12.50 -18.63 14.46
C LYS A 26 12.60 -18.61 16.00
N CYS A 27 13.78 -18.85 16.55
CA CYS A 27 14.06 -18.77 17.99
C CYS A 27 13.87 -17.37 18.60
N LEU A 28 13.92 -16.29 17.82
CA LEU A 28 13.68 -14.93 18.32
C LEU A 28 12.21 -14.53 18.31
N TYR A 29 11.36 -15.22 17.54
CA TYR A 29 9.96 -14.89 17.33
C TYR A 29 8.98 -15.80 18.11
N VAL A 30 9.49 -16.79 18.85
CA VAL A 30 8.67 -17.61 19.75
C VAL A 30 8.20 -16.84 20.97
N GLU A 31 6.99 -17.14 21.43
CA GLU A 31 6.36 -16.40 22.54
C GLU A 31 6.69 -16.99 23.91
N ASN A 32 7.18 -18.23 23.96
CA ASN A 32 7.47 -18.93 25.21
C ASN A 32 8.70 -19.86 25.15
N GLN A 33 9.22 -20.21 26.33
CA GLN A 33 10.43 -21.01 26.48
C GLN A 33 10.27 -22.45 25.96
N LYS A 34 9.05 -23.01 25.96
CA LYS A 34 8.80 -24.37 25.50
C LYS A 34 8.96 -24.46 23.97
N GLU A 35 8.37 -23.52 23.24
CA GLU A 35 8.54 -23.39 21.79
C GLU A 35 10.00 -23.14 21.41
N LEU A 36 10.73 -22.33 22.18
CA LEU A 36 12.15 -22.10 21.94
C LEU A 36 12.97 -23.40 21.95
N GLU A 37 12.73 -24.24 22.95
CA GLU A 37 13.43 -25.53 23.09
C GLU A 37 12.98 -26.54 22.02
N GLU A 38 11.71 -26.50 21.59
CA GLU A 38 11.20 -27.31 20.48
C GLU A 38 11.89 -26.95 19.15
N ILE A 39 12.05 -25.66 18.86
CA ILE A 39 12.72 -25.19 17.63
C ILE A 39 14.21 -25.53 17.64
N LYS A 40 14.88 -25.39 18.79
CA LYS A 40 16.28 -25.82 18.92
C LYS A 40 16.42 -27.33 18.73
N ARG A 41 15.52 -28.12 19.33
CA ARG A 41 15.52 -29.58 19.17
C ARG A 41 15.34 -29.95 17.71
N GLU A 42 14.37 -29.35 17.03
CA GLU A 42 14.10 -29.56 15.60
C GLU A 42 15.34 -29.24 14.75
N PHE A 43 16.00 -28.10 15.00
CA PHE A 43 17.24 -27.73 14.32
C PHE A 43 18.32 -28.81 14.47
N HIS A 44 18.52 -29.32 15.69
CA HIS A 44 19.53 -30.35 15.96
C HIS A 44 19.16 -31.71 15.36
N GLU A 45 17.89 -32.10 15.41
CA GLU A 45 17.38 -33.34 14.79
C GLU A 45 17.58 -33.35 13.28
N LYS A 46 17.28 -32.22 12.62
CA LYS A 46 17.46 -32.06 11.18
C LYS A 46 18.94 -31.94 10.79
N SER A 47 19.71 -31.11 11.52
CA SER A 47 21.15 -30.95 11.28
C SER A 47 21.93 -32.25 11.42
N ARG A 48 21.49 -33.16 12.30
CA ARG A 48 22.11 -34.48 12.51
C ARG A 48 22.08 -35.38 11.27
N ARG A 49 21.22 -35.11 10.29
CA ARG A 49 21.18 -35.87 9.02
C ARG A 49 22.41 -35.61 8.15
N HIS A 50 23.14 -34.51 8.38
CA HIS A 50 24.36 -34.20 7.65
C HIS A 50 25.57 -35.02 8.14
N PRO A 51 26.39 -35.62 7.26
CA PRO A 51 27.52 -36.48 7.65
C PRO A 51 28.56 -35.81 8.55
N GLU A 52 28.77 -34.51 8.38
CA GLU A 52 29.76 -33.73 9.16
C GLU A 52 29.16 -33.08 10.43
N TYR A 53 27.96 -33.48 10.83
CA TYR A 53 27.28 -32.89 11.98
C TYR A 53 28.09 -33.06 13.29
N ASN A 54 28.25 -31.95 13.99
CA ASN A 54 28.79 -31.92 15.35
C ASN A 54 27.89 -31.03 16.23
N TYR A 55 27.35 -31.61 17.30
CA TYR A 55 26.42 -30.91 18.19
C TYR A 55 26.99 -29.59 18.73
N LYS A 56 28.23 -29.60 19.24
CA LYS A 56 28.87 -28.40 19.82
C LYS A 56 29.03 -27.29 18.79
N ASN A 57 29.40 -27.65 17.56
CA ASN A 57 29.57 -26.68 16.48
C ASN A 57 28.21 -26.13 16.01
N ALA A 58 27.20 -26.99 15.83
CA ALA A 58 25.86 -26.59 15.42
C ALA A 58 25.20 -25.67 16.46
N GLU A 59 25.33 -26.01 17.75
CA GLU A 59 24.83 -25.20 18.86
C GLU A 59 25.54 -23.85 18.94
N TYR A 60 26.87 -23.83 18.79
CA TYR A 60 27.65 -22.59 18.75
C TYR A 60 27.19 -21.68 17.59
N LEU A 61 27.01 -22.23 16.39
CA LEU A 61 26.59 -21.46 15.22
C LEU A 61 25.17 -20.91 15.38
N LEU A 62 24.23 -21.70 15.87
CA LEU A 62 22.86 -21.26 16.14
C LEU A 62 22.83 -20.13 17.19
N ASN A 63 23.49 -20.33 18.33
CA ASN A 63 23.53 -19.31 19.39
C ASN A 63 24.22 -18.01 18.94
N LYS A 64 25.30 -18.15 18.15
CA LYS A 64 25.97 -17.01 17.54
C LYS A 64 25.05 -16.27 16.58
N ALA A 65 24.32 -16.99 15.73
CA ALA A 65 23.34 -16.41 14.81
C ALA A 65 22.21 -15.71 15.58
N ILE A 66 21.62 -16.32 16.61
CA ILE A 66 20.59 -15.70 17.48
C ILE A 66 21.10 -14.35 18.02
N LYS A 67 22.32 -14.33 18.57
CA LYS A 67 22.95 -13.10 19.09
C LYS A 67 23.15 -12.03 18.03
N TYR A 68 23.51 -12.41 16.81
CA TYR A 68 23.66 -11.46 15.70
C TYR A 68 22.31 -10.93 15.21
N GLN A 69 21.31 -11.80 15.07
CA GLN A 69 19.97 -11.42 14.63
C GLN A 69 19.26 -10.53 15.67
N TYR A 70 19.48 -10.78 16.97
CA TYR A 70 18.94 -9.95 18.05
C TYR A 70 19.44 -8.49 18.00
N LYS A 71 20.70 -8.28 17.58
CA LYS A 71 21.30 -6.92 17.46
C LYS A 71 20.80 -6.15 16.24
N GLY A 72 20.13 -6.81 15.33
CA GLY A 72 19.65 -6.25 14.07
C GLY A 72 19.47 -7.37 13.07
N LEU A 73 18.25 -7.53 12.59
CA LEU A 73 17.88 -8.63 11.72
C LEU A 73 18.66 -8.54 10.39
N LYS A 74 19.61 -9.45 10.20
CA LYS A 74 20.56 -9.49 9.10
C LYS A 74 20.54 -10.88 8.47
N LEU A 75 19.56 -11.08 7.61
CA LEU A 75 19.34 -12.36 6.97
C LEU A 75 20.13 -12.50 5.66
N PRO A 76 20.54 -13.72 5.28
CA PRO A 76 21.17 -13.95 3.98
C PRO A 76 20.27 -13.43 2.85
N GLY A 77 20.76 -12.44 2.09
CA GLY A 77 19.99 -11.82 1.02
C GLY A 77 19.79 -12.75 -0.18
N CYS A 78 18.79 -12.48 -1.02
CA CYS A 78 18.53 -13.30 -2.21
C CYS A 78 19.70 -13.31 -3.20
N LYS A 79 20.52 -12.25 -3.21
CA LYS A 79 21.79 -12.22 -3.94
C LYS A 79 22.79 -13.26 -3.42
N PHE A 80 22.88 -13.45 -2.10
CA PHE A 80 23.74 -14.48 -1.51
C PHE A 80 23.20 -15.88 -1.81
N ILE A 81 21.90 -16.07 -1.59
CA ILE A 81 21.17 -17.32 -1.84
C ILE A 81 21.36 -17.77 -3.30
N ASN A 82 21.12 -16.88 -4.27
CA ASN A 82 21.23 -17.19 -5.70
C ASN A 82 22.68 -17.45 -6.16
N LYS A 83 23.68 -16.92 -5.45
CA LYS A 83 25.10 -17.12 -5.80
C LYS A 83 25.75 -18.31 -5.11
N SER A 84 25.28 -18.67 -3.93
CA SER A 84 26.07 -19.47 -2.98
C SER A 84 25.40 -20.79 -2.59
N LEU A 85 24.08 -20.94 -2.84
CA LEU A 85 23.39 -22.21 -2.64
C LEU A 85 23.60 -23.15 -3.82
N ASN A 86 23.43 -24.44 -3.57
CA ASN A 86 23.50 -25.46 -4.61
C ASN A 86 22.46 -25.17 -5.74
N PRO A 87 22.88 -25.18 -7.02
CA PRO A 87 22.00 -24.92 -8.17
C PRO A 87 20.69 -25.72 -8.18
N LYS A 88 20.67 -26.94 -7.62
CA LYS A 88 19.45 -27.76 -7.54
C LYS A 88 18.32 -27.10 -6.73
N TYR A 89 18.66 -26.22 -5.78
CA TYR A 89 17.67 -25.49 -4.99
C TYR A 89 17.26 -24.15 -5.62
N LEU A 90 18.03 -23.68 -6.63
CA LEU A 90 17.81 -22.37 -7.26
C LEU A 90 16.64 -22.37 -8.23
N GLU A 91 16.19 -23.54 -8.71
CA GLU A 91 15.00 -23.65 -9.57
C GLU A 91 13.75 -23.16 -8.84
N ALA A 92 13.60 -23.47 -7.55
CA ALA A 92 12.54 -22.94 -6.69
C ALA A 92 12.66 -21.42 -6.46
N CYS A 93 13.88 -20.86 -6.47
CA CYS A 93 14.07 -19.41 -6.39
C CYS A 93 13.67 -18.71 -7.70
N LYS A 94 13.88 -19.36 -8.85
CA LYS A 94 13.48 -18.85 -10.17
C LYS A 94 11.97 -18.82 -10.37
N SER A 95 11.22 -19.70 -9.71
CA SER A 95 9.75 -19.75 -9.75
C SER A 95 9.06 -18.93 -8.63
N CYS A 96 9.82 -18.39 -7.66
CA CYS A 96 9.27 -17.65 -6.53
C CYS A 96 8.50 -16.37 -6.97
N PRO A 97 7.25 -16.17 -6.52
CA PRO A 97 6.45 -14.98 -6.89
C PRO A 97 6.92 -13.69 -6.20
N TYR A 98 7.68 -13.80 -5.10
CA TYR A 98 8.22 -12.67 -4.34
C TYR A 98 9.65 -12.30 -4.76
N ARG A 99 10.20 -12.91 -5.82
CA ARG A 99 11.56 -12.63 -6.29
C ARG A 99 11.65 -11.20 -6.86
N LYS A 100 12.67 -10.44 -6.46
CA LYS A 100 13.05 -9.19 -7.14
C LYS A 100 14.27 -9.46 -8.00
N VAL A 101 14.18 -9.18 -9.30
CA VAL A 101 15.24 -9.36 -10.30
C VAL A 101 15.77 -8.00 -10.76
N ASP A 102 17.09 -7.89 -10.88
CA ASP A 102 17.73 -6.70 -11.46
C ASP A 102 17.63 -6.72 -12.99
N LYS A 103 18.17 -5.68 -13.63
CA LYS A 103 18.06 -5.48 -15.08
C LYS A 103 18.75 -6.58 -15.90
N ASP A 104 19.68 -7.31 -15.29
CA ASP A 104 20.44 -8.39 -15.91
C ASP A 104 19.83 -9.77 -15.58
N GLY A 105 18.65 -9.79 -14.94
CA GLY A 105 17.94 -11.00 -14.55
C GLY A 105 18.45 -11.61 -13.23
N ASN A 106 19.34 -10.95 -12.49
CA ASN A 106 19.86 -11.49 -11.23
C ASN A 106 18.89 -11.20 -10.08
N ILE A 107 18.57 -12.23 -9.30
CA ILE A 107 17.69 -12.11 -8.14
C ILE A 107 18.43 -11.39 -7.00
N TYR A 108 17.87 -10.29 -6.47
CA TYR A 108 18.52 -9.43 -5.46
C TYR A 108 17.69 -9.09 -4.21
N GLY A 109 16.35 -9.21 -4.23
CA GLY A 109 15.50 -8.78 -3.10
C GLY A 109 14.95 -9.91 -2.22
N HIS A 110 14.84 -9.65 -0.91
CA HIS A 110 14.60 -10.59 0.20
C HIS A 110 13.17 -11.16 0.29
N TYR A 111 13.01 -12.49 0.39
CA TYR A 111 11.72 -13.18 0.63
C TYR A 111 11.58 -13.73 2.06
N LEU A 112 12.64 -13.64 2.87
CA LEU A 112 12.73 -14.45 4.09
C LEU A 112 11.79 -13.96 5.20
N PHE A 113 11.37 -12.70 5.21
CA PHE A 113 10.32 -12.26 6.14
C PHE A 113 8.97 -12.94 5.88
N SER A 114 8.65 -13.24 4.61
CA SER A 114 7.47 -14.03 4.21
C SER A 114 7.66 -15.53 4.45
N TYR A 115 8.91 -15.99 4.61
CA TYR A 115 9.25 -17.39 4.87
C TYR A 115 9.47 -17.71 6.37
N LEU A 116 9.92 -16.73 7.15
CA LEU A 116 10.19 -16.87 8.58
C LEU A 116 8.94 -16.72 9.44
N SER A 117 7.94 -16.01 8.92
CA SER A 117 6.57 -16.08 9.41
C SER A 117 5.86 -17.38 9.00
N SER A 118 6.48 -18.21 8.14
CA SER A 118 5.84 -19.40 7.60
C SER A 118 6.47 -20.69 8.15
N ASP A 119 5.76 -21.33 9.09
CA ASP A 119 5.47 -22.75 8.89
C ASP A 119 4.29 -22.96 7.94
N ASN A 120 3.51 -21.92 7.63
CA ASN A 120 2.61 -21.84 6.48
C ASN A 120 2.50 -20.40 5.98
N LEU A 121 2.46 -20.21 4.65
CA LEU A 121 2.29 -18.88 4.03
C LEU A 121 0.97 -18.26 4.50
N GLU A 122 1.07 -17.22 5.33
CA GLU A 122 0.13 -16.10 5.59
C GLU A 122 -1.39 -16.31 5.78
N ASP A 123 -1.95 -17.53 5.86
CA ASP A 123 -3.41 -17.72 5.91
C ASP A 123 -4.00 -18.72 6.93
N GLU A 124 -3.20 -19.42 7.72
CA GLU A 124 -3.72 -20.31 8.79
C GLU A 124 -3.84 -19.64 10.16
N ASP A 125 -3.37 -18.40 10.26
CA ASP A 125 -3.27 -17.66 11.50
C ASP A 125 -4.63 -17.07 11.94
N ILE A 126 -5.64 -17.14 11.06
CA ILE A 126 -7.02 -16.77 11.32
C ILE A 126 -7.92 -17.97 11.06
N THR A 127 -8.27 -18.66 12.15
CA THR A 127 -9.24 -19.75 12.15
C THR A 127 -10.61 -19.22 12.58
N VAL A 128 -11.69 -19.73 11.98
CA VAL A 128 -13.06 -19.51 12.46
C VAL A 128 -13.60 -20.86 12.90
N GLU A 129 -14.09 -20.94 14.13
CA GLU A 129 -14.53 -22.20 14.72
C GLU A 129 -15.62 -22.86 13.87
N GLY A 130 -15.46 -24.17 13.61
CA GLY A 130 -16.37 -24.94 12.75
C GLY A 130 -16.17 -24.70 11.25
N TRP A 131 -15.22 -23.86 10.82
CA TRP A 131 -14.94 -23.59 9.41
C TRP A 131 -13.55 -24.06 8.99
N VAL A 132 -13.46 -24.64 7.78
CA VAL A 132 -12.20 -25.11 7.20
C VAL A 132 -12.13 -24.69 5.73
N LEU A 133 -11.01 -24.10 5.33
CA LEU A 133 -10.71 -23.85 3.92
C LEU A 133 -10.15 -25.11 3.27
N ARG A 134 -10.71 -25.51 2.14
CA ARG A 134 -10.23 -26.60 1.27
C ARG A 134 -9.92 -26.05 -0.12
N GLU A 135 -9.38 -26.89 -1.00
CA GLU A 135 -8.92 -26.49 -2.35
C GLU A 135 -9.99 -25.76 -3.19
N ASP A 136 -11.27 -26.07 -3.00
CA ASP A 136 -12.37 -25.53 -3.79
C ASP A 136 -13.26 -24.54 -3.03
N GLY A 137 -13.10 -24.39 -1.72
CA GLY A 137 -13.82 -23.38 -0.94
C GLY A 137 -13.84 -23.59 0.57
N TRP A 138 -14.67 -22.79 1.23
CA TRP A 138 -14.87 -22.83 2.67
C TRP A 138 -16.01 -23.78 3.03
N TYR A 139 -15.72 -24.67 3.97
CA TYR A 139 -16.62 -25.69 4.47
C TYR A 139 -17.01 -25.41 5.92
N LEU A 140 -18.29 -25.60 6.22
CA LEU A 140 -18.84 -25.59 7.57
C LEU A 140 -18.97 -27.03 8.08
N TYR A 141 -18.48 -27.29 9.28
CA TYR A 141 -18.66 -28.55 9.99
C TYR A 141 -20.10 -28.65 10.49
N ASN A 142 -20.75 -29.78 10.19
CA ASN A 142 -22.06 -30.11 10.72
C ASN A 142 -21.91 -31.16 11.85
N PRO A 143 -22.13 -30.79 13.12
CA PRO A 143 -21.97 -31.69 14.25
C PRO A 143 -23.02 -32.82 14.28
N GLU A 144 -24.17 -32.65 13.62
CA GLU A 144 -25.26 -33.65 13.64
C GLU A 144 -24.92 -34.93 12.87
N ASN A 145 -24.13 -34.80 11.81
CA ASN A 145 -23.78 -35.92 10.92
C ASN A 145 -22.26 -36.07 10.71
N GLY A 146 -21.45 -35.29 11.44
CA GLY A 146 -19.99 -35.31 11.36
C GLY A 146 -19.43 -34.91 9.97
N SER A 147 -20.24 -34.31 9.11
CA SER A 147 -19.86 -34.01 7.72
C SER A 147 -19.47 -32.54 7.54
N TYR A 148 -18.79 -32.26 6.44
CA TYR A 148 -18.43 -30.90 6.04
C TYR A 148 -19.21 -30.51 4.78
N ILE A 149 -19.88 -29.37 4.83
CA ILE A 149 -20.69 -28.86 3.71
C ILE A 149 -20.00 -27.62 3.16
N ARG A 150 -19.78 -27.58 1.84
CA ARG A 150 -19.24 -26.39 1.18
C ARG A 150 -20.29 -25.28 1.20
N VAL A 151 -19.92 -24.11 1.72
CA VAL A 151 -20.83 -22.96 1.84
C VAL A 151 -20.39 -21.78 0.98
N LEU A 152 -19.07 -21.51 0.93
CA LEU A 152 -18.51 -20.37 0.20
C LEU A 152 -17.40 -20.83 -0.77
N PRO A 153 -17.12 -20.04 -1.83
CA PRO A 153 -16.02 -20.34 -2.75
C PRO A 153 -14.66 -20.17 -2.08
N TYR A 154 -13.58 -20.56 -2.78
CA TYR A 154 -12.23 -20.30 -2.31
C TYR A 154 -11.94 -18.80 -2.38
N PHE A 155 -11.59 -18.23 -1.23
CA PHE A 155 -11.00 -16.91 -1.11
C PHE A 155 -10.30 -16.81 0.24
N LYS A 156 -9.35 -15.88 0.35
CA LYS A 156 -8.68 -15.54 1.60
C LYS A 156 -8.70 -14.04 1.79
N ILE A 157 -8.91 -13.57 3.01
CA ILE A 157 -8.83 -12.13 3.30
C ILE A 157 -7.44 -11.84 3.84
N ARG A 158 -6.69 -11.04 3.08
CA ARG A 158 -5.29 -10.74 3.37
C ARG A 158 -5.15 -9.60 4.38
N ALA A 159 -5.91 -8.53 4.18
CA ALA A 159 -5.84 -7.32 4.99
C ALA A 159 -7.22 -6.65 5.09
N TYR A 160 -7.40 -5.90 6.16
CA TYR A 160 -8.55 -5.04 6.38
C TYR A 160 -8.10 -3.58 6.32
N TYR A 161 -8.86 -2.73 5.63
CA TYR A 161 -8.56 -1.30 5.54
C TYR A 161 -9.71 -0.48 6.11
N LEU A 162 -9.37 0.46 6.97
CA LEU A 162 -10.25 1.53 7.41
C LEU A 162 -9.76 2.83 6.79
N VAL A 163 -10.59 3.44 5.94
CA VAL A 163 -10.17 4.56 5.09
C VAL A 163 -10.96 5.83 5.41
N GLY A 164 -10.21 6.90 5.67
CA GLY A 164 -10.75 8.25 5.87
C GLY A 164 -11.53 8.43 7.16
N GLU A 165 -12.02 9.65 7.38
CA GLU A 165 -12.77 10.01 8.60
C GLU A 165 -14.19 9.44 8.65
N THR A 166 -14.75 9.06 7.50
CA THR A 166 -16.04 8.36 7.41
C THR A 166 -15.92 6.89 7.78
N GLU A 167 -14.72 6.41 8.12
CA GLU A 167 -14.43 5.05 8.57
C GLU A 167 -14.96 3.99 7.59
N GLU A 168 -14.77 4.24 6.29
CA GLU A 168 -15.22 3.28 5.27
C GLU A 168 -14.37 2.01 5.34
N GLU A 169 -15.06 0.86 5.37
CA GLU A 169 -14.45 -0.44 5.57
C GLU A 169 -14.21 -1.17 4.24
N TYR A 170 -12.99 -1.69 4.08
CA TYR A 170 -12.58 -2.45 2.90
C TYR A 170 -11.77 -3.69 3.29
N VAL A 171 -11.75 -4.68 2.39
CA VAL A 171 -10.92 -5.87 2.53
C VAL A 171 -10.18 -6.18 1.25
N GLU A 172 -8.93 -6.63 1.39
CA GLU A 172 -8.19 -7.25 0.29
C GLU A 172 -8.42 -8.76 0.31
N ILE A 173 -8.96 -9.27 -0.79
CA ILE A 173 -9.32 -10.67 -0.98
C ILE A 173 -8.40 -11.27 -2.04
N VAL A 174 -7.82 -12.44 -1.73
CA VAL A 174 -6.99 -13.22 -2.63
C VAL A 174 -7.76 -14.45 -3.11
N ASP A 175 -7.77 -14.67 -4.43
CA ASP A 175 -8.40 -15.84 -5.04
C ASP A 175 -7.46 -17.06 -5.07
N LYS A 176 -7.94 -18.20 -5.57
CA LYS A 176 -7.16 -19.44 -5.69
C LYS A 176 -5.96 -19.37 -6.65
N ARG A 177 -5.84 -18.30 -7.43
CA ARG A 177 -4.75 -18.05 -8.38
C ARG A 177 -3.80 -16.97 -7.85
N ASP A 178 -3.88 -16.67 -6.55
CA ASP A 178 -3.13 -15.60 -5.88
C ASP A 178 -3.37 -14.21 -6.47
N ARG A 179 -4.53 -13.99 -7.11
CA ARG A 179 -4.93 -12.65 -7.57
C ARG A 179 -5.61 -11.92 -6.43
N SER A 180 -5.08 -10.74 -6.10
CA SER A 180 -5.63 -9.85 -5.07
C SER A 180 -6.72 -8.95 -5.65
N TYR A 181 -7.72 -8.61 -4.83
CA TYR A 181 -8.85 -7.73 -5.14
C TYR A 181 -9.25 -6.94 -3.90
N ILE A 182 -9.35 -5.61 -3.99
CA ILE A 182 -9.86 -4.77 -2.89
C ILE A 182 -11.37 -4.55 -3.09
N LYS A 183 -12.17 -4.83 -2.05
CA LYS A 183 -13.63 -4.67 -2.09
C LYS A 183 -14.17 -3.94 -0.87
N LYS A 184 -15.19 -3.12 -1.10
CA LYS A 184 -15.95 -2.43 -0.04
C LYS A 184 -16.78 -3.43 0.77
N ILE A 185 -16.82 -3.23 2.08
CA ILE A 185 -17.67 -4.02 2.98
C ILE A 185 -18.99 -3.28 3.16
N ASP A 186 -20.05 -3.80 2.54
CA ASP A 186 -21.40 -3.33 2.80
C ASP A 186 -22.01 -4.12 3.97
N ARG A 187 -22.10 -3.48 5.14
CA ARG A 187 -22.78 -4.03 6.32
C ARG A 187 -24.22 -3.53 6.39
N LYS A 188 -25.17 -4.41 6.71
CA LYS A 188 -26.52 -3.98 7.11
C LYS A 188 -26.45 -3.31 8.49
N ARG A 189 -26.94 -2.07 8.59
CA ARG A 189 -26.93 -1.25 9.83
C ARG A 189 -27.47 -2.00 11.06
N ASP A 190 -28.44 -2.88 10.87
CA ASP A 190 -29.14 -3.54 11.98
C ASP A 190 -28.50 -4.86 12.45
N THR A 191 -27.59 -5.45 11.67
CA THR A 191 -27.06 -6.80 11.96
C THR A 191 -25.54 -6.88 12.00
N TYR A 192 -24.85 -5.81 11.60
CA TYR A 192 -23.39 -5.77 11.44
C TYR A 192 -22.80 -6.86 10.53
N LYS A 193 -23.66 -7.61 9.83
CA LYS A 193 -23.28 -8.70 8.92
C LYS A 193 -23.01 -8.16 7.51
N PRO A 194 -21.88 -8.55 6.90
CA PRO A 194 -21.54 -8.16 5.53
C PRO A 194 -22.40 -8.90 4.50
N SER A 195 -22.58 -8.30 3.31
CA SER A 195 -23.20 -8.99 2.18
C SER A 195 -22.33 -10.14 1.65
N VAL A 196 -22.96 -11.25 1.25
CA VAL A 196 -22.28 -12.36 0.56
C VAL A 196 -21.85 -12.00 -0.86
N ASP A 197 -22.37 -10.90 -1.41
CA ASP A 197 -21.94 -10.37 -2.72
C ASP A 197 -20.46 -10.01 -2.75
N LEU A 198 -19.87 -9.75 -1.56
CA LEU A 198 -18.44 -9.54 -1.37
C LEU A 198 -17.61 -10.66 -2.05
N VAL A 199 -18.08 -11.91 -1.98
CA VAL A 199 -17.33 -13.10 -2.45
C VAL A 199 -17.98 -13.82 -3.63
N LYS A 200 -19.13 -13.34 -4.13
CA LYS A 200 -19.88 -13.93 -5.25
C LYS A 200 -19.05 -14.09 -6.53
N GLY A 201 -18.12 -13.17 -6.78
CA GLY A 201 -17.25 -13.22 -7.97
C GLY A 201 -16.21 -14.35 -7.96
N PHE A 202 -15.99 -15.02 -6.83
CA PHE A 202 -14.95 -16.05 -6.70
C PHE A 202 -15.46 -17.49 -6.92
N GLY A 203 -16.78 -17.68 -7.00
CA GLY A 203 -17.41 -18.97 -7.31
C GLY A 203 -18.78 -19.16 -6.67
N ALA A 204 -19.25 -20.40 -6.68
CA ALA A 204 -20.57 -20.76 -6.17
C ALA A 204 -20.69 -20.59 -4.65
N ILE A 205 -21.81 -20.01 -4.23
CA ILE A 205 -22.23 -19.86 -2.83
C ILE A 205 -23.45 -20.77 -2.62
N ASN A 206 -23.47 -21.52 -1.53
CA ASN A 206 -24.58 -22.40 -1.20
C ASN A 206 -25.82 -21.57 -0.79
N PRO A 207 -26.93 -21.60 -1.56
CA PRO A 207 -28.11 -20.77 -1.30
C PRO A 207 -28.81 -21.14 0.01
N ASP A 208 -28.73 -22.41 0.44
CA ASP A 208 -29.39 -22.90 1.65
C ASP A 208 -28.66 -22.47 2.93
N ARG A 209 -27.44 -21.93 2.79
CA ARG A 209 -26.51 -21.61 3.90
C ARG A 209 -26.07 -20.15 3.90
N ILE A 210 -26.87 -19.24 3.33
CA ILE A 210 -26.55 -17.80 3.25
C ILE A 210 -26.35 -17.17 4.64
N ASN A 211 -27.15 -17.55 5.63
CA ASN A 211 -27.03 -16.98 6.98
C ASN A 211 -25.72 -17.41 7.66
N ASP A 212 -25.31 -18.66 7.47
CA ASP A 212 -24.03 -19.18 7.95
C ASP A 212 -22.86 -18.48 7.25
N ALA A 213 -22.96 -18.29 5.93
CA ALA A 213 -21.98 -17.54 5.14
C ALA A 213 -21.79 -16.10 5.64
N ARG A 214 -22.88 -15.38 5.90
CA ARG A 214 -22.82 -14.01 6.44
C ARG A 214 -22.16 -13.95 7.82
N ARG A 215 -22.47 -14.93 8.68
CA ARG A 215 -21.88 -15.01 10.02
C ARG A 215 -20.38 -15.32 9.96
N PHE A 216 -19.99 -16.25 9.10
CA PHE A 216 -18.58 -16.55 8.84
C PHE A 216 -17.82 -15.32 8.36
N LEU A 217 -18.32 -14.64 7.33
CA LEU A 217 -17.68 -13.43 6.80
C LEU A 217 -17.51 -12.35 7.87
N ALA A 218 -18.52 -12.13 8.72
CA ALA A 218 -18.41 -11.19 9.84
C ALA A 218 -17.25 -11.57 10.78
N HIS A 219 -17.22 -12.81 11.28
CA HIS A 219 -16.16 -13.25 12.19
C HIS A 219 -14.78 -13.26 11.54
N TYR A 220 -14.69 -13.68 10.27
CA TYR A 220 -13.43 -13.72 9.55
C TYR A 220 -12.87 -12.29 9.37
N ILE A 221 -13.71 -11.34 8.97
CA ILE A 221 -13.33 -9.93 8.82
C ILE A 221 -12.89 -9.33 10.16
N GLU A 222 -13.62 -9.55 11.26
CA GLU A 222 -13.21 -9.01 12.57
C GLU A 222 -11.86 -9.56 13.01
N LYS A 223 -11.62 -10.87 12.84
CA LYS A 223 -10.31 -11.47 13.16
C LYS A 223 -9.19 -10.90 12.28
N VAL A 224 -9.46 -10.65 11.00
CA VAL A 224 -8.50 -9.99 10.10
C VAL A 224 -8.24 -8.56 10.53
N LYS A 225 -9.28 -7.82 10.92
CA LYS A 225 -9.18 -6.44 11.40
C LYS A 225 -8.32 -6.35 12.65
N GLU A 226 -8.52 -7.22 13.64
CA GLU A 226 -7.73 -7.23 14.87
C GLU A 226 -6.24 -7.50 14.62
N LYS A 227 -5.94 -8.41 13.68
CA LYS A 227 -4.58 -8.89 13.47
C LYS A 227 -3.81 -8.18 12.38
N ARG A 228 -4.52 -7.76 11.33
CA ARG A 228 -3.99 -7.27 10.04
C ARG A 228 -4.75 -6.03 9.56
N GLY A 229 -5.34 -5.28 10.49
CA GLY A 229 -6.02 -4.03 10.22
C GLY A 229 -5.06 -2.89 9.90
N VAL A 230 -5.35 -2.17 8.83
CA VAL A 230 -4.60 -1.00 8.37
C VAL A 230 -5.53 0.20 8.38
N ARG A 231 -5.22 1.21 9.19
CA ARG A 231 -5.92 2.49 9.20
C ARG A 231 -5.18 3.47 8.31
N ILE A 232 -5.91 4.13 7.40
CA ILE A 232 -5.34 5.11 6.48
C ILE A 232 -6.18 6.39 6.53
N ASP A 233 -5.66 7.37 7.27
CA ASP A 233 -6.31 8.65 7.52
C ASP A 233 -5.87 9.75 6.53
N PHE A 234 -4.80 9.53 5.78
CA PHE A 234 -4.30 10.40 4.72
C PHE A 234 -3.41 9.62 3.76
N VAL A 235 -3.05 10.24 2.64
CA VAL A 235 -2.07 9.69 1.70
C VAL A 235 -1.13 10.81 1.24
N GLY A 236 0.17 10.59 1.35
CA GLY A 236 1.20 11.55 1.01
C GLY A 236 2.28 11.63 2.08
N TYR A 237 2.75 12.85 2.33
CA TYR A 237 3.80 13.14 3.30
C TYR A 237 3.29 14.14 4.32
N LYS A 238 3.43 13.81 5.60
CA LYS A 238 3.07 14.69 6.71
C LYS A 238 4.16 14.68 7.77
N ASN A 239 4.57 15.84 8.27
CA ASN A 239 5.50 15.92 9.37
C ASN A 239 4.75 15.89 10.71
N ILE A 240 5.07 14.92 11.56
CA ILE A 240 4.48 14.77 12.89
C ILE A 240 5.62 14.84 13.91
N GLY A 241 5.80 16.03 14.49
CA GLY A 241 6.85 16.28 15.48
C GLY A 241 8.23 16.37 14.82
N ASN A 242 9.03 15.31 14.92
CA ASN A 242 10.36 15.23 14.30
C ASN A 242 10.44 14.16 13.20
N ASP A 243 9.36 13.41 12.97
CA ASP A 243 9.33 12.30 12.02
C ASP A 243 8.35 12.57 10.88
N TRP A 244 8.64 11.98 9.72
CA TRP A 244 7.74 11.99 8.58
C TRP A 244 6.85 10.75 8.62
N ASP A 245 5.54 10.97 8.65
CA ASP A 245 4.57 9.93 8.34
C ASP A 245 4.35 9.89 6.83
N ILE A 246 4.61 8.73 6.23
CA ILE A 246 4.65 8.54 4.78
C ILE A 246 3.70 7.43 4.38
N VAL A 247 2.66 7.80 3.66
CA VAL A 247 1.67 6.89 3.10
C VAL A 247 1.66 7.10 1.59
N VAL A 248 2.53 6.38 0.88
CA VAL A 248 2.61 6.46 -0.60
C VAL A 248 2.85 5.08 -1.20
N GLY A 249 2.42 4.87 -2.44
CA GLY A 249 2.56 3.60 -3.13
C GLY A 249 4.02 3.30 -3.47
N GLY A 250 4.46 2.05 -3.36
CA GLY A 250 5.80 1.65 -3.80
C GLY A 250 6.94 1.96 -2.83
N ASN A 251 6.66 2.58 -1.68
CA ASN A 251 7.65 2.84 -0.60
C ASN A 251 7.91 1.60 0.30
N GLY A 252 7.46 0.41 -0.12
CA GLY A 252 7.63 -0.84 0.63
C GLY A 252 6.60 -1.09 1.72
N ARG A 253 5.92 -0.06 2.25
CA ARG A 253 4.83 -0.20 3.23
C ARG A 253 3.45 -0.35 2.57
N TYR A 254 3.18 0.41 1.52
CA TYR A 254 1.92 0.39 0.80
C TYR A 254 2.14 0.11 -0.69
N SER A 255 1.23 -0.64 -1.30
CA SER A 255 1.23 -0.86 -2.75
C SER A 255 0.55 0.30 -3.48
N ARG A 256 0.94 0.55 -4.74
CA ARG A 256 0.24 1.50 -5.61
C ARG A 256 -1.26 1.19 -5.70
N LYS A 257 -1.59 -0.10 -5.63
CA LYS A 257 -2.95 -0.62 -5.72
C LYS A 257 -3.80 -0.19 -4.54
N GLU A 258 -3.29 -0.35 -3.32
CA GLU A 258 -3.93 0.15 -2.09
C GLU A 258 -4.16 1.66 -2.18
N ILE A 259 -3.13 2.41 -2.55
CA ILE A 259 -3.22 3.87 -2.61
C ILE A 259 -4.21 4.35 -3.68
N SER A 260 -4.18 3.76 -4.88
CA SER A 260 -5.14 4.05 -5.94
C SER A 260 -6.57 3.80 -5.47
N PHE A 261 -6.79 2.71 -4.75
CA PHE A 261 -8.12 2.35 -4.28
C PHE A 261 -8.65 3.36 -3.27
N ILE A 262 -7.81 3.82 -2.33
CA ILE A 262 -8.15 4.85 -1.34
C ILE A 262 -8.62 6.14 -2.01
N PHE A 263 -7.94 6.57 -3.07
CA PHE A 263 -8.31 7.82 -3.74
C PHE A 263 -9.53 7.72 -4.64
N TYR A 264 -9.69 6.59 -5.31
CA TYR A 264 -10.64 6.50 -6.41
C TYR A 264 -11.81 5.53 -6.15
N GLY A 265 -11.82 4.84 -5.00
CA GLY A 265 -12.78 3.80 -4.67
C GLY A 265 -12.70 2.56 -5.58
N LYS A 266 -11.65 2.46 -6.40
CA LYS A 266 -11.40 1.35 -7.31
C LYS A 266 -9.92 1.22 -7.65
N GLU A 267 -9.54 0.01 -8.02
CA GLU A 267 -8.23 -0.26 -8.59
C GLU A 267 -8.14 0.39 -9.97
N MET A 268 -7.13 1.23 -10.19
CA MET A 268 -6.86 1.82 -11.50
C MET A 268 -5.86 0.94 -12.26
N GLU A 269 -6.35 0.25 -13.28
CA GLU A 269 -5.53 -0.59 -14.17
C GLU A 269 -4.52 0.26 -14.97
N ASN A 270 -4.86 1.51 -15.28
CA ASN A 270 -4.03 2.40 -16.10
C ASN A 270 -3.09 3.32 -15.29
N SER A 271 -2.00 3.73 -15.92
CA SER A 271 -1.02 4.67 -15.39
C SER A 271 -1.45 6.14 -15.46
N ASP A 272 -2.64 6.46 -15.96
CA ASP A 272 -3.01 7.82 -16.35
C ASP A 272 -3.58 8.67 -15.21
N TRP A 273 -3.83 8.04 -14.06
CA TRP A 273 -4.34 8.70 -12.87
C TRP A 273 -3.21 9.13 -11.94
N TYR A 274 -3.39 10.28 -11.28
CA TYR A 274 -2.42 10.76 -10.30
C TYR A 274 -2.44 9.90 -9.03
N VAL A 275 -1.34 9.21 -8.76
CA VAL A 275 -1.16 8.45 -7.52
C VAL A 275 0.14 8.90 -6.86
N PRO A 276 0.11 9.39 -5.61
CA PRO A 276 1.28 9.49 -4.73
C PRO A 276 2.01 8.15 -4.66
N GLU A 277 3.18 8.09 -5.28
CA GLU A 277 3.96 6.87 -5.39
C GLU A 277 5.45 7.14 -5.57
N VAL A 278 6.26 6.18 -5.13
CA VAL A 278 7.69 6.13 -5.41
C VAL A 278 7.92 5.06 -6.47
N LYS A 279 8.37 5.50 -7.65
CA LYS A 279 8.63 4.62 -8.79
C LYS A 279 9.89 5.05 -9.54
N GLY A 280 10.69 4.06 -9.96
CA GLY A 280 11.91 4.30 -10.74
C GLY A 280 13.17 4.31 -9.89
N ARG A 281 14.20 5.06 -10.35
CA ARG A 281 15.51 5.15 -9.68
C ARG A 281 15.80 6.57 -9.24
N GLU A 282 16.25 6.72 -8.00
CA GLU A 282 16.63 8.01 -7.41
C GLU A 282 17.67 8.78 -8.22
N ASP A 283 18.74 8.12 -8.69
CA ASP A 283 19.78 8.79 -9.48
C ASP A 283 19.24 9.37 -10.80
N PHE A 284 18.31 8.64 -11.42
CA PHE A 284 17.67 9.11 -12.66
C PHE A 284 16.74 10.28 -12.37
N PHE A 285 15.94 10.19 -11.31
CA PHE A 285 15.11 11.29 -10.83
C PHE A 285 15.93 12.57 -10.57
N LYS A 286 17.06 12.44 -9.87
CA LYS A 286 17.99 13.57 -9.62
C LYS A 286 18.58 14.13 -10.90
N ALA A 287 19.02 13.28 -11.83
CA ALA A 287 19.58 13.71 -13.11
C ALA A 287 18.55 14.47 -13.97
N VAL A 288 17.31 13.97 -14.03
CA VAL A 288 16.21 14.63 -14.72
C VAL A 288 15.92 15.99 -14.11
N HIS A 289 15.75 16.08 -12.78
CA HIS A 289 15.47 17.36 -12.12
C HIS A 289 16.61 18.37 -12.26
N ARG A 290 17.88 17.93 -12.20
CA ARG A 290 19.02 18.81 -12.51
C ARG A 290 18.93 19.38 -13.92
N THR A 291 18.54 18.57 -14.89
CA THR A 291 18.37 19.02 -16.28
C THR A 291 17.24 20.04 -16.37
N LEU A 292 16.10 19.77 -15.72
CA LEU A 292 14.93 20.67 -15.69
C LEU A 292 15.25 22.03 -15.06
N PHE A 293 16.01 22.06 -13.96
CA PHE A 293 16.44 23.31 -13.33
C PHE A 293 17.43 24.13 -14.19
N ASN A 294 18.11 23.50 -15.14
CA ASN A 294 19.03 24.18 -16.06
C ASN A 294 18.34 24.68 -17.35
N LEU A 295 17.07 24.33 -17.58
CA LEU A 295 16.30 24.87 -18.70
C LEU A 295 15.98 26.35 -18.45
N ASP A 296 16.02 27.17 -19.51
CA ASP A 296 15.54 28.55 -19.46
C ASP A 296 14.00 28.59 -19.61
N ASP A 297 13.31 28.02 -18.60
CA ASP A 297 11.84 27.96 -18.53
C ASP A 297 11.37 28.42 -17.15
N ALA A 298 11.25 29.74 -16.98
CA ALA A 298 10.80 30.35 -15.73
C ALA A 298 9.41 29.85 -15.26
N PRO A 299 8.40 29.66 -16.14
CA PRO A 299 7.13 29.04 -15.73
C PRO A 299 7.30 27.64 -15.13
N LEU A 300 8.17 26.81 -15.68
CA LEU A 300 8.47 25.49 -15.15
C LEU A 300 9.11 25.59 -13.77
N HIS A 301 10.11 26.45 -13.61
CA HIS A 301 10.79 26.64 -12.33
C HIS A 301 9.83 27.12 -11.24
N LEU A 302 8.93 28.06 -11.58
CA LEU A 302 7.91 28.53 -10.65
C LEU A 302 6.95 27.40 -10.26
N THR A 303 6.56 26.54 -11.22
CA THR A 303 5.68 25.39 -10.95
C THR A 303 6.35 24.38 -10.00
N ILE A 304 7.62 24.07 -10.24
CA ILE A 304 8.41 23.19 -9.37
C ILE A 304 8.57 23.80 -7.96
N ALA A 305 8.90 25.10 -7.87
CA ALA A 305 9.04 25.80 -6.61
C ALA A 305 7.71 25.82 -5.82
N HIS A 306 6.60 26.07 -6.51
CA HIS A 306 5.25 26.01 -5.92
C HIS A 306 4.97 24.66 -5.28
N PHE A 307 5.35 23.56 -5.94
CA PHE A 307 5.16 22.21 -5.39
C PHE A 307 6.15 21.88 -4.26
N LEU A 308 7.39 22.34 -4.33
CA LEU A 308 8.36 22.17 -3.24
C LEU A 308 8.00 22.99 -1.99
N SER A 309 7.22 24.07 -2.14
CA SER A 309 6.76 24.89 -1.02
C SER A 309 5.95 24.11 0.01
N TRP A 310 5.29 23.01 -0.38
CA TRP A 310 4.59 22.12 0.55
C TRP A 310 5.53 21.53 1.60
N VAL A 311 6.63 20.91 1.17
CA VAL A 311 7.64 20.38 2.09
C VAL A 311 8.31 21.52 2.86
N GLY A 312 8.56 22.66 2.20
CA GLY A 312 9.08 23.86 2.87
C GLY A 312 8.20 24.30 4.04
N ARG A 313 6.86 24.31 3.85
CA ARG A 313 5.87 24.68 4.86
C ARG A 313 5.94 23.76 6.09
N GLU A 314 6.11 22.45 5.89
CA GLU A 314 6.24 21.48 6.99
C GLU A 314 7.47 21.74 7.89
N PHE A 315 8.50 22.42 7.37
CA PHE A 315 9.69 22.81 8.16
C PHE A 315 9.54 24.16 8.89
N ILE A 316 8.54 24.97 8.55
CA ILE A 316 8.32 26.27 9.21
C ILE A 316 7.59 26.03 10.53
N LYS A 317 8.31 26.09 11.65
CA LYS A 317 7.75 25.84 12.99
C LYS A 317 6.94 27.01 13.55
N GLU A 318 7.21 28.23 13.08
CA GLU A 318 6.51 29.44 13.52
C GLU A 318 5.20 29.63 12.75
N ARG A 319 4.08 29.38 13.44
CA ARG A 319 2.73 29.63 12.91
C ARG A 319 2.45 31.10 12.57
N SER A 320 3.22 32.04 13.11
CA SER A 320 3.14 33.46 12.76
C SER A 320 3.72 33.79 11.38
N LEU A 321 4.67 32.97 10.89
CA LEU A 321 5.27 33.12 9.55
C LEU A 321 4.45 32.37 8.49
N ILE A 322 3.76 31.30 8.89
CA ILE A 322 2.77 30.63 8.05
C ILE A 322 1.50 31.48 8.09
N GLY A 323 1.38 32.48 7.22
CA GLY A 323 0.06 33.03 6.92
C GLY A 323 -0.90 31.87 6.64
N ASN A 324 -2.16 31.95 7.06
CA ASN A 324 -3.19 30.94 6.73
C ASN A 324 -3.56 31.03 5.24
N ILE A 325 -2.57 30.92 4.36
CA ILE A 325 -2.64 31.13 2.92
C ILE A 325 -2.16 29.83 2.28
N ASN A 326 -3.05 29.19 1.53
CA ASN A 326 -2.68 28.12 0.61
C ASN A 326 -2.72 28.68 -0.82
N PRO A 327 -1.58 29.03 -1.42
CA PRO A 327 -1.57 29.65 -2.74
C PRO A 327 -2.05 28.67 -3.82
N ILE A 328 -2.79 29.19 -4.80
CA ILE A 328 -3.15 28.47 -6.02
C ILE A 328 -2.29 29.02 -7.15
N LEU A 329 -1.53 28.15 -7.83
CA LEU A 329 -0.83 28.52 -9.04
C LEU A 329 -1.74 28.27 -10.25
N ILE A 330 -1.90 29.25 -11.12
CA ILE A 330 -2.71 29.10 -12.34
C ILE A 330 -1.83 29.34 -13.55
N LEU A 331 -1.76 28.36 -14.46
CA LEU A 331 -1.14 28.51 -15.77
C LEU A 331 -2.23 28.62 -16.83
N VAL A 332 -2.34 29.80 -17.44
CA VAL A 332 -3.29 30.10 -18.52
C VAL A 332 -2.54 30.48 -19.78
N GLY A 333 -3.08 30.08 -20.92
CA GLY A 333 -2.55 30.39 -22.24
C GLY A 333 -3.13 29.47 -23.30
N ASP A 334 -2.71 29.64 -24.54
CA ASP A 334 -3.29 28.90 -25.67
C ASP A 334 -2.86 27.43 -25.70
N THR A 335 -3.59 26.60 -26.44
CA THR A 335 -3.31 25.18 -26.62
C THR A 335 -1.87 24.99 -27.16
N GLY A 336 -1.17 23.94 -26.71
CA GLY A 336 0.18 23.62 -27.18
C GLY A 336 1.33 24.40 -26.53
N THR A 337 1.06 25.33 -25.61
CA THR A 337 2.09 26.10 -24.89
C THR A 337 2.83 25.34 -23.77
N GLY A 338 2.50 24.06 -23.55
CA GLY A 338 3.18 23.20 -22.56
C GLY A 338 2.70 23.33 -21.11
N LYS A 339 1.59 24.03 -20.84
CA LYS A 339 1.02 24.24 -19.48
C LYS A 339 0.89 22.95 -18.67
N SER A 340 0.14 21.98 -19.19
CA SER A 340 -0.11 20.69 -18.54
C SER A 340 1.18 19.87 -18.38
N ILE A 341 2.12 19.98 -19.33
CA ILE A 341 3.41 19.29 -19.24
C ILE A 341 4.22 19.81 -18.05
N ARG A 342 4.30 21.13 -17.86
CA ARG A 342 5.02 21.73 -16.72
C ARG A 342 4.44 21.28 -15.38
N VAL A 343 3.11 21.20 -15.27
CA VAL A 343 2.46 20.70 -14.04
C VAL A 343 2.68 19.19 -13.86
N LYS A 344 2.63 18.38 -14.92
CA LYS A 344 2.95 16.94 -14.86
C LYS A 344 4.40 16.69 -14.39
N ILE A 345 5.32 17.54 -14.81
CA ILE A 345 6.71 17.48 -14.34
C ILE A 345 6.77 17.77 -12.83
N ALA A 346 6.05 18.78 -12.36
CA ALA A 346 6.01 19.10 -10.93
C ALA A 346 5.34 17.99 -10.09
N THR A 347 4.25 17.38 -10.57
CA THR A 347 3.59 16.26 -9.86
C THR A 347 4.52 15.05 -9.70
N ALA A 348 5.50 14.89 -10.59
CA ALA A 348 6.51 13.83 -10.53
C ALA A 348 7.41 13.90 -9.27
N LEU A 349 7.45 15.04 -8.57
CA LEU A 349 8.14 15.17 -7.28
C LEU A 349 7.52 14.29 -6.19
N TYR A 350 6.22 13.99 -6.30
CA TYR A 350 5.44 13.34 -5.23
C TYR A 350 4.73 12.05 -5.67
N GLY A 351 4.60 11.81 -6.98
CA GLY A 351 3.89 10.66 -7.51
C GLY A 351 4.01 10.50 -9.01
N SER A 352 3.03 9.83 -9.60
CA SER A 352 2.96 9.68 -11.06
C SER A 352 2.81 11.04 -11.75
N PRO A 353 3.44 11.27 -12.93
CA PRO A 353 3.39 12.55 -13.67
C PRO A 353 2.06 12.75 -14.41
N ASN A 354 0.96 12.75 -13.66
CA ASN A 354 -0.41 12.90 -14.15
C ASN A 354 -1.12 14.06 -13.46
N LEU A 355 -2.23 14.47 -14.07
CA LEU A 355 -3.10 15.54 -13.58
C LEU A 355 -4.51 15.00 -13.42
N PHE A 356 -5.26 15.58 -12.50
CA PHE A 356 -6.69 15.32 -12.46
C PHE A 356 -7.40 16.16 -13.53
N SER A 357 -8.35 15.58 -14.25
CA SER A 357 -9.12 16.34 -15.26
C SER A 357 -10.32 17.02 -14.62
N PHE A 358 -10.41 18.35 -14.74
CA PHE A 358 -11.48 19.13 -14.12
C PHE A 358 -12.86 18.64 -14.53
N THR A 359 -13.06 18.26 -15.80
CA THR A 359 -14.35 17.78 -16.32
C THR A 359 -14.72 16.40 -15.77
N ASN A 360 -13.75 15.52 -15.54
CA ASN A 360 -13.97 14.13 -15.14
C ASN A 360 -14.12 13.91 -13.62
N ILE A 361 -13.74 14.86 -12.78
CA ILE A 361 -13.86 14.73 -11.32
C ILE A 361 -15.26 15.16 -10.86
N THR A 362 -15.89 14.39 -9.99
CA THR A 362 -17.18 14.76 -9.37
C THR A 362 -16.99 15.71 -8.18
N GLN A 363 -18.00 16.54 -7.89
CA GLN A 363 -18.01 17.43 -6.72
C GLN A 363 -17.77 16.68 -5.39
N ALA A 364 -18.33 15.47 -5.26
CA ALA A 364 -18.10 14.59 -4.11
C ALA A 364 -16.64 14.11 -4.00
N GLY A 365 -16.00 13.81 -5.14
CA GLY A 365 -14.58 13.46 -5.17
C GLY A 365 -13.68 14.59 -4.66
N PHE A 366 -14.00 15.84 -5.00
CA PHE A 366 -13.27 17.00 -4.48
C PHE A 366 -13.42 17.14 -2.97
N ASN A 367 -14.64 17.05 -2.45
CA ASN A 367 -14.92 17.36 -1.05
C ASN A 367 -14.41 16.26 -0.09
N ASN A 368 -14.45 14.98 -0.51
CA ASN A 368 -14.16 13.86 0.39
C ASN A 368 -12.76 13.28 0.20
N ASN A 369 -12.26 13.21 -1.04
CA ASN A 369 -11.02 12.45 -1.32
C ASN A 369 -9.79 13.35 -1.44
N PHE A 370 -9.94 14.59 -1.89
CA PHE A 370 -8.78 15.46 -2.13
C PHE A 370 -8.19 16.02 -0.84
N SER A 371 -8.99 16.17 0.22
CA SER A 371 -8.53 16.55 1.56
C SER A 371 -7.62 15.49 2.20
N LEU A 372 -7.74 14.22 1.77
CA LEU A 372 -6.86 13.12 2.19
C LEU A 372 -5.49 13.20 1.50
N ILE A 373 -5.36 13.93 0.38
CA ILE A 373 -4.09 14.08 -0.34
C ILE A 373 -3.19 15.06 0.40
N LYS A 374 -2.05 14.56 0.90
CA LYS A 374 -0.96 15.33 1.53
C LYS A 374 0.26 15.38 0.61
N THR A 375 -0.01 15.57 -0.69
CA THR A 375 0.96 15.86 -1.73
C THR A 375 0.43 16.95 -2.66
N PRO A 376 1.27 17.85 -3.19
CA PRO A 376 0.88 18.77 -4.24
C PRO A 376 0.41 18.05 -5.50
N PHE A 377 -0.66 18.57 -6.11
CA PHE A 377 -1.21 18.01 -7.34
C PHE A 377 -1.77 19.08 -8.27
N GLY A 378 -1.99 18.69 -9.52
CA GLY A 378 -2.49 19.57 -10.57
C GLY A 378 -3.85 19.15 -11.09
N ILE A 379 -4.65 20.14 -11.50
CA ILE A 379 -5.95 19.96 -12.14
C ILE A 379 -5.89 20.59 -13.54
N ASP A 380 -6.17 19.78 -14.55
CA ASP A 380 -6.10 20.16 -15.97
C ASP A 380 -7.47 20.50 -16.56
N GLU A 381 -7.43 21.22 -17.67
CA GLU A 381 -8.61 21.61 -18.47
C GLU A 381 -9.69 22.31 -17.64
N VAL A 382 -9.28 23.22 -16.75
CA VAL A 382 -10.22 24.02 -15.97
C VAL A 382 -10.96 24.97 -16.90
N ILE A 383 -12.29 24.94 -16.83
CA ILE A 383 -13.19 25.73 -17.66
C ILE A 383 -14.19 26.51 -16.78
N MET A 384 -14.66 27.65 -17.27
CA MET A 384 -15.67 28.51 -16.65
C MET A 384 -16.77 28.90 -17.65
N LYS A 385 -17.08 28.00 -18.60
CA LYS A 385 -18.04 28.29 -19.68
C LYS A 385 -19.50 28.22 -19.23
N THR A 386 -19.82 27.42 -18.21
CA THR A 386 -21.20 27.26 -17.70
C THR A 386 -21.31 27.68 -16.23
N ALA A 387 -22.52 28.03 -15.79
CA ALA A 387 -22.79 28.34 -14.38
C ALA A 387 -22.45 27.18 -13.44
N ASN A 388 -22.55 25.92 -13.92
CA ASN A 388 -22.19 24.76 -13.13
C ASN A 388 -20.66 24.63 -12.99
N ASP A 389 -19.90 24.91 -14.05
CA ASP A 389 -18.43 24.90 -14.01
C ASP A 389 -17.90 26.01 -13.11
N GLU A 390 -18.51 27.20 -13.18
CA GLU A 390 -18.19 28.33 -12.30
C GLU A 390 -18.44 28.00 -10.84
N ARG A 391 -19.58 27.36 -10.53
CA ARG A 391 -19.90 26.90 -9.16
C ARG A 391 -18.89 25.86 -8.68
N LYS A 392 -18.54 24.90 -9.53
CA LYS A 392 -17.57 23.85 -9.22
C LYS A 392 -16.18 24.42 -8.95
N LEU A 393 -15.72 25.37 -9.77
CA LEU A 393 -14.45 26.06 -9.56
C LEU A 393 -14.49 26.92 -8.28
N SER A 394 -15.61 27.59 -8.01
CA SER A 394 -15.82 28.38 -6.79
C SER A 394 -15.62 27.54 -5.53
N GLU A 395 -16.30 26.39 -5.46
CA GLU A 395 -16.20 25.48 -4.33
C GLU A 395 -14.79 24.88 -4.19
N LEU A 396 -14.13 24.56 -5.32
CA LEU A 396 -12.75 24.10 -5.32
C LEU A 396 -11.82 25.18 -4.74
N VAL A 397 -11.89 26.42 -5.24
CA VAL A 397 -11.08 27.54 -4.76
C VAL A 397 -11.34 27.75 -3.27
N TYR A 398 -12.60 27.73 -2.84
CA TYR A 398 -12.98 27.87 -1.44
C TYR A 398 -12.38 26.78 -0.54
N ASN A 399 -12.44 25.51 -0.97
CA ASN A 399 -11.88 24.38 -0.23
C ASN A 399 -10.35 24.42 -0.11
N ILE A 400 -9.67 25.06 -1.07
CA ILE A 400 -8.20 25.22 -1.05
C ILE A 400 -7.80 26.41 -0.19
N THR A 401 -8.44 27.57 -0.36
CA THR A 401 -8.03 28.82 0.28
C THR A 401 -8.46 28.91 1.74
N ASN A 402 -9.54 28.23 2.14
CA ASN A 402 -10.05 28.29 3.50
C ASN A 402 -9.42 27.21 4.39
N ILE A 403 -8.16 27.40 4.80
CA ILE A 403 -7.42 26.50 5.72
C ILE A 403 -8.10 26.39 7.11
N GLN A 404 -9.00 27.33 7.47
CA GLN A 404 -9.79 27.25 8.70
C GLN A 404 -11.06 26.44 8.45
N GLY A 405 -11.12 25.21 8.97
CA GLY A 405 -12.34 24.41 8.94
C GLY A 405 -13.52 25.19 9.51
N LYS A 406 -14.50 25.52 8.67
CA LYS A 406 -15.76 26.12 9.12
C LYS A 406 -16.88 25.09 9.00
N MET A 407 -17.60 24.89 10.10
CA MET A 407 -18.84 24.14 10.08
C MET A 407 -19.88 24.95 9.30
N THR A 408 -20.41 24.38 8.23
CA THR A 408 -21.74 24.79 7.75
C THR A 408 -22.81 24.04 8.57
N PHE A 409 -24.04 24.55 8.62
CA PHE A 409 -25.15 23.97 9.42
C PHE A 409 -25.38 22.46 9.17
N ASN A 410 -24.89 21.91 8.04
CA ASN A 410 -25.08 20.52 7.64
C ASN A 410 -23.79 19.73 7.30
N THR A 411 -22.60 20.34 7.22
CA THR A 411 -21.35 19.64 6.81
C THR A 411 -20.09 20.37 7.28
N THR A 412 -19.13 19.63 7.82
CA THR A 412 -17.75 20.08 8.06
C THR A 412 -16.89 19.56 6.90
N TYR A 413 -16.26 20.45 6.13
CA TYR A 413 -15.35 20.06 5.06
C TYR A 413 -13.91 20.20 5.54
N ASN A 414 -13.11 19.17 5.33
CA ASN A 414 -11.67 19.25 5.57
C ASN A 414 -11.00 20.06 4.46
N PRO A 415 -10.20 21.08 4.81
CA PRO A 415 -9.55 21.89 3.81
C PRO A 415 -8.49 21.10 3.04
N ILE A 416 -8.30 21.48 1.77
CA ILE A 416 -7.13 21.06 0.99
C ILE A 416 -6.00 22.01 1.37
N ASP A 417 -5.00 21.50 2.09
CA ASP A 417 -3.89 22.27 2.65
C ASP A 417 -2.59 22.19 1.84
N VAL A 418 -2.57 21.39 0.78
CA VAL A 418 -1.43 21.21 -0.12
C VAL A 418 -1.44 22.23 -1.26
N SER A 419 -0.28 22.47 -1.86
CA SER A 419 -0.14 23.34 -3.03
C SER A 419 -0.86 22.76 -4.24
N ILE A 420 -1.73 23.57 -4.87
CA ILE A 420 -2.50 23.18 -6.07
C ILE A 420 -2.06 24.02 -7.27
N ALA A 421 -1.95 23.36 -8.43
CA ALA A 421 -1.81 24.04 -9.72
C ALA A 421 -3.03 23.77 -10.61
N LEU A 422 -3.54 24.82 -11.25
CA LEU A 422 -4.63 24.76 -12.22
C LEU A 422 -4.10 25.09 -13.61
N THR A 423 -4.53 24.34 -14.63
CA THR A 423 -4.26 24.66 -16.03
C THR A 423 -5.56 24.87 -16.79
N GLY A 424 -5.61 25.90 -17.62
CA GLY A 424 -6.78 26.23 -18.43
C GLY A 424 -6.39 27.03 -19.66
N GLU A 425 -7.27 27.03 -20.66
CA GLU A 425 -7.07 27.84 -21.87
C GLU A 425 -7.60 29.25 -21.67
N THR A 426 -7.00 30.25 -22.32
CA THR A 426 -7.38 31.66 -22.19
C THR A 426 -8.86 31.90 -22.48
N GLU A 427 -9.41 31.19 -23.48
CA GLU A 427 -10.82 31.28 -23.87
C GLU A 427 -11.78 30.59 -22.88
N ASN A 428 -11.26 29.68 -22.05
CA ASN A 428 -12.04 28.78 -21.21
C ASN A 428 -11.98 29.17 -19.74
N LEU A 429 -10.83 29.62 -19.27
CA LEU A 429 -10.56 30.04 -17.89
C LEU A 429 -10.36 31.55 -17.87
N LEU A 430 -11.47 32.27 -17.76
CA LEU A 430 -11.50 33.73 -17.73
C LEU A 430 -10.96 34.25 -16.38
N ILE A 431 -9.65 34.48 -16.30
CA ILE A 431 -8.96 34.84 -15.06
C ILE A 431 -9.48 36.14 -14.42
N ASP A 432 -9.80 37.15 -15.23
CA ASP A 432 -10.38 38.40 -14.71
C ASP A 432 -11.73 38.15 -14.01
N LYS A 433 -12.54 37.26 -14.58
CA LYS A 433 -13.82 36.84 -14.01
C LYS A 433 -13.60 36.00 -12.74
N ALA A 434 -12.60 35.13 -12.72
CA ALA A 434 -12.24 34.37 -11.53
C ALA A 434 -11.83 35.31 -10.38
N PHE A 435 -10.97 36.30 -10.64
CA PHE A 435 -10.55 37.27 -9.63
C PHE A 435 -11.68 38.23 -9.20
N SER A 436 -12.61 38.56 -10.08
CA SER A 436 -13.77 39.37 -9.69
C SER A 436 -14.74 38.61 -8.79
N ASN A 437 -14.95 37.32 -9.09
CA ASN A 437 -15.95 36.49 -8.41
C ASN A 437 -15.42 35.84 -7.11
N PHE A 438 -14.11 35.60 -7.01
CA PHE A 438 -13.48 34.90 -5.89
C PHE A 438 -12.52 35.82 -5.13
N ARG A 439 -12.96 37.04 -4.81
CA ARG A 439 -12.23 37.91 -3.87
C ARG A 439 -12.29 37.26 -2.49
N GLY A 440 -11.15 36.67 -2.07
CA GLY A 440 -10.99 35.94 -0.82
C GLY A 440 -11.49 36.68 0.41
#